data_AF-A0A7Y0SMA6-F1
#
_entry.id   AF-A0A7Y0SMA6-F1
#
_cell.length_a   1.000
_cell.length_b   1.000
_cell.length_c   1.000
_cell.angle_alpha   90.00
_cell.angle_beta   90.00
_cell.angle_gamma   90.00
#
_symmetry.space_group_name_H-M   'P 1'
#
loop_
_entity.id
_entity.type
_entity.pdbx_description
1 polymer ?
#
loop_
_entity_poly.entity_id
_entity_poly.type
_entity_poly.pdbx_seq_one_letter_code
_entity_poly.pdbx_strand_id
1 'polypeptide(L)'
;EHGCDATLINEEGATALHTATRMGDLPIIELLIEKRPELLKIEDSKGIIPEQLAREIANNPLAYDVLKNFLLSEGRSIARHETYKKILEVF
;
A
#
# COMPACT_ATOMS: atom_id res chain seq x y z
N GLU A 1 -17.46 11.77 17.48
CA GLU A 1 -16.89 11.60 16.13
C GLU A 1 -15.62 12.43 16.03
N HIS A 2 -14.44 11.80 16.05
CA HIS A 2 -13.20 12.50 15.73
C HIS A 2 -13.01 12.37 14.23
N GLY A 3 -13.11 13.49 13.50
CA GLY A 3 -12.78 13.57 12.09
C GLY A 3 -11.30 13.24 11.90
N CYS A 4 -10.99 11.96 11.80
CA CYS A 4 -9.68 11.52 11.38
C CYS A 4 -9.63 11.77 9.87
N ASP A 5 -8.91 12.81 9.45
CA ASP A 5 -8.58 13.05 8.06
C ASP A 5 -7.82 11.82 7.54
N ALA A 6 -8.51 10.90 6.86
CA ALA A 6 -7.88 9.69 6.35
C ALA A 6 -6.82 9.98 5.27
N THR A 7 -6.79 11.22 4.78
CA THR A 7 -5.77 11.78 3.90
C THR A 7 -4.47 12.12 4.64
N LEU A 8 -4.38 11.86 5.95
CA LEU A 8 -3.13 12.01 6.70
C LEU A 8 -2.05 11.15 6.04
N ILE A 9 -1.03 11.84 5.57
CA ILE A 9 0.16 11.26 4.97
C ILE A 9 1.23 11.09 6.04
N ASN A 10 1.99 10.00 5.97
CA ASN A 10 3.16 9.81 6.83
C ASN A 10 4.33 10.72 6.36
N GLU A 11 5.49 10.61 7.00
CA GLU A 11 6.69 11.40 6.63
C GLU A 11 7.18 11.17 5.19
N GLU A 12 6.74 10.08 4.54
CA GLU A 12 7.01 9.77 3.13
C GLU A 12 5.90 10.29 2.19
N GLY A 13 4.86 10.95 2.69
CA GLY A 13 3.70 11.32 1.89
C GLY A 13 2.69 10.18 1.71
N ALA A 14 2.91 9.04 2.37
CA ALA A 14 2.12 7.84 2.16
C ALA A 14 0.83 7.90 2.94
N THR A 15 -0.28 7.69 2.24
CA THR A 15 -1.58 7.47 2.88
C THR A 15 -1.65 6.11 3.58
N ALA A 16 -2.69 5.90 4.38
CA ALA A 16 -2.98 4.60 4.98
C ALA A 16 -3.09 3.48 3.92
N LEU A 17 -3.60 3.78 2.72
CA LEU A 17 -3.77 2.80 1.65
C LEU A 17 -2.45 2.39 1.00
N HIS A 18 -1.49 3.32 0.85
CA HIS A 18 -0.12 2.99 0.44
C HIS A 18 0.54 2.06 1.46
N THR A 19 0.42 2.38 2.74
CA THR A 19 0.99 1.58 3.82
C THR A 19 0.41 0.17 3.84
N ALA A 20 -0.93 0.04 3.77
CA ALA A 20 -1.60 -1.26 3.70
C ALA A 20 -1.17 -2.06 2.46
N THR A 21 -0.99 -1.38 1.33
CA THR A 21 -0.45 -1.98 0.09
C THR A 21 0.95 -2.53 0.29
N ARG A 22 1.86 -1.79 0.93
CA ARG A 22 3.24 -2.25 1.24
C ARG A 22 3.27 -3.44 2.19
N MET A 23 2.33 -3.50 3.14
CA MET A 23 2.21 -4.62 4.07
C MET A 23 1.59 -5.85 3.40
N GLY A 24 0.85 -5.64 2.29
CA GLY A 24 0.09 -6.68 1.62
C GLY A 24 -1.15 -7.11 2.41
N ASP A 25 -1.69 -6.22 3.26
CA ASP A 25 -2.84 -6.50 4.11
C ASP A 25 -4.16 -6.29 3.35
N LEU A 26 -4.52 -7.29 2.53
CA LEU A 26 -5.75 -7.29 1.73
C LEU A 26 -7.01 -6.88 2.52
N PRO A 27 -7.29 -7.41 3.73
CA PRO A 27 -8.50 -7.03 4.48
C PRO A 27 -8.52 -5.54 4.87
N ILE A 28 -7.34 -4.96 5.14
CA ILE A 28 -7.22 -3.54 5.48
C ILE A 28 -7.39 -2.68 4.22
N ILE A 29 -6.86 -3.14 3.09
CA ILE A 29 -7.02 -2.48 1.78
C ILE A 29 -8.51 -2.41 1.42
N GLU A 30 -9.22 -3.53 1.47
CA GLU A 30 -10.66 -3.58 1.20
C GLU A 30 -11.45 -2.64 2.13
N LEU A 31 -11.15 -2.67 3.43
CA LEU A 31 -11.80 -1.79 4.41
C LEU A 31 -11.52 -0.30 4.13
N LEU A 32 -10.27 0.04 3.80
CA LEU A 32 -9.88 1.42 3.51
C LEU A 32 -10.53 1.92 2.21
N ILE A 33 -10.63 1.09 1.18
CA ILE A 33 -11.31 1.44 -0.06
C ILE A 33 -12.82 1.62 0.17
N GLU A 34 -13.44 0.73 0.95
CA GLU A 34 -14.86 0.82 1.29
C GLU A 34 -15.17 2.11 2.08
N LYS A 35 -14.35 2.42 3.09
CA LYS A 35 -14.58 3.57 3.97
C LYS A 35 -14.10 4.89 3.39
N ARG A 36 -13.04 4.86 2.60
CA ARG A 36 -12.28 6.04 2.14
C ARG A 36 -11.78 5.85 0.70
N PRO A 37 -12.69 5.75 -0.29
CA PRO A 37 -12.31 5.58 -1.69
C PRO A 37 -11.50 6.77 -2.24
N GLU A 38 -11.50 7.93 -1.58
CA GLU A 38 -10.66 9.06 -1.97
C GLU A 38 -9.16 8.73 -1.96
N LEU A 39 -8.73 7.78 -1.12
CA LEU A 39 -7.33 7.38 -0.98
C LEU A 39 -6.73 6.75 -2.24
N LEU A 40 -7.58 6.22 -3.13
CA LEU A 40 -7.17 5.61 -4.40
C LEU A 40 -6.48 6.61 -5.33
N LYS A 41 -6.81 7.90 -5.20
CA LYS A 41 -6.33 8.96 -6.10
C LYS A 41 -5.26 9.84 -5.49
N ILE A 42 -4.91 9.61 -4.22
CA ILE A 42 -3.89 10.41 -3.54
C ILE A 42 -2.53 9.84 -3.89
N GLU A 43 -1.63 10.71 -4.29
CA GLU A 43 -0.24 10.38 -4.57
C GLU A 43 0.61 10.49 -3.30
N ASP A 44 1.54 9.56 -3.15
CA ASP A 44 2.65 9.63 -2.18
C ASP A 44 3.64 10.77 -2.55
N SER A 45 4.65 11.07 -1.72
CA SER A 45 5.65 12.11 -2.05
C SER A 45 6.43 11.82 -3.33
N LYS A 46 6.42 10.57 -3.80
CA LYS A 46 7.02 10.18 -5.09
C LYS A 46 6.09 10.36 -6.30
N GLY A 47 4.87 10.89 -6.11
CA GLY A 47 3.87 11.01 -7.19
C GLY A 47 3.25 9.67 -7.57
N ILE A 48 3.27 8.68 -6.66
CA ILE A 48 2.79 7.31 -6.91
C ILE A 48 1.46 7.13 -6.19
N ILE A 49 0.46 6.60 -6.88
CA ILE A 49 -0.82 6.20 -6.27
C ILE A 49 -0.79 4.75 -5.77
N PRO A 50 -1.70 4.32 -4.87
CA PRO A 50 -1.67 2.99 -4.26
C PRO A 50 -1.73 1.83 -5.28
N GLU A 51 -2.56 1.98 -6.31
CA GLU A 51 -2.67 0.99 -7.40
C GLU A 51 -1.33 0.84 -8.14
N GLN A 52 -0.67 1.97 -8.46
CA GLN A 52 0.62 1.94 -9.16
C GLN A 52 1.70 1.29 -8.30
N LEU A 53 1.69 1.54 -6.99
CA LEU A 53 2.58 0.87 -6.05
C LEU A 53 2.36 -0.65 -6.05
N ALA A 54 1.11 -1.12 -5.93
CA ALA A 54 0.78 -2.55 -6.00
C ALA A 54 1.21 -3.15 -7.34
N ARG A 55 0.99 -2.42 -8.43
CA ARG A 55 1.34 -2.85 -9.79
C ARG A 55 2.85 -3.01 -9.95
N GLU A 56 3.62 -2.09 -9.40
CA GLU A 56 5.07 -2.17 -9.40
C GLU A 56 5.55 -3.40 -8.62
N ILE A 57 5.05 -3.60 -7.40
CA ILE A 57 5.43 -4.76 -6.57
C ILE A 57 5.01 -6.09 -7.22
N ALA A 58 3.84 -6.15 -7.84
CA ALA A 58 3.30 -7.38 -8.43
C ALA A 58 3.91 -7.74 -9.80
N ASN A 59 4.40 -6.77 -10.56
CA ASN A 59 4.97 -7.02 -11.90
C ASN A 59 6.51 -6.94 -11.92
N ASN A 60 7.12 -6.31 -10.93
CA ASN A 60 8.57 -6.18 -10.83
C ASN A 60 9.12 -6.97 -9.64
N PRO A 61 9.70 -8.16 -9.87
CA PRO A 61 10.25 -8.98 -8.79
C PRO A 61 11.39 -8.28 -8.05
N LEU A 62 12.12 -7.34 -8.67
CA LEU A 62 13.12 -6.54 -7.99
C LEU A 62 12.47 -5.56 -7.00
N ALA A 63 11.35 -4.95 -7.36
CA ALA A 63 10.62 -4.06 -6.45
C ALA A 63 10.10 -4.83 -5.22
N TYR A 64 9.58 -6.05 -5.44
CA TYR A 64 9.22 -6.95 -4.34
C TYR A 64 10.42 -7.33 -3.47
N ASP A 65 11.57 -7.65 -4.06
CA ASP A 65 12.76 -8.02 -3.28
C ASP A 65 13.31 -6.83 -2.48
N VAL A 66 13.32 -5.63 -3.05
CA VAL A 66 13.69 -4.39 -2.33
C VAL A 66 12.73 -4.13 -1.17
N LEU A 67 11.41 -4.22 -1.41
CA LEU A 67 10.41 -4.06 -0.35
C LEU A 67 10.58 -5.12 0.75
N LYS A 68 10.84 -6.36 0.36
CA LYS A 68 11.10 -7.49 1.27
C LYS A 68 12.33 -7.23 2.13
N ASN A 69 13.46 -6.86 1.54
CA ASN A 69 14.67 -6.56 2.29
C ASN A 69 14.48 -5.38 3.24
N PHE A 70 13.76 -4.33 2.81
CA PHE A 70 13.42 -3.20 3.64
C PHE A 70 12.57 -3.62 4.86
N LEU A 71 11.47 -4.35 4.63
CA LEU A 71 10.59 -4.81 5.72
C LEU A 71 11.31 -5.77 6.67
N LEU A 72 12.13 -6.68 6.15
CA LEU A 72 12.96 -7.58 6.95
C LEU A 72 13.98 -6.81 7.80
N SER A 73 14.59 -5.75 7.26
CA SER A 73 15.50 -4.88 8.01
C SER A 73 14.81 -4.13 9.14
N GLU A 74 13.51 -3.83 9.01
CA GLU A 74 12.68 -3.28 10.08
C GLU A 74 12.11 -4.34 11.05
N GLY A 75 12.43 -5.61 10.85
CA GLY A 75 11.89 -6.72 11.66
C GLY A 75 10.41 -7.03 11.39
N ARG A 76 9.88 -6.60 10.24
CA ARG A 76 8.49 -6.84 9.84
C ARG A 76 8.36 -8.05 8.92
N SER A 77 7.22 -8.72 9.00
CA SER A 77 6.85 -9.80 8.08
C SER A 77 6.27 -9.23 6.79
N ILE A 78 6.65 -9.77 5.64
CA ILE A 78 6.09 -9.41 4.32
C ILE A 78 5.06 -10.45 3.85
N ALA A 79 3.99 -9.99 3.20
CA ALA A 79 3.05 -10.86 2.50
C ALA A 79 3.68 -11.57 1.29
N ARG A 80 3.04 -12.64 0.82
CA ARG A 80 3.49 -13.36 -0.38
C ARG A 80 3.36 -12.46 -1.62
N HIS A 81 4.27 -12.63 -2.58
CA HIS A 81 4.22 -11.92 -3.87
C HIS A 81 2.86 -12.08 -4.59
N GLU A 82 2.21 -13.24 -4.45
CA GLU A 82 0.88 -13.50 -5.00
C GLU A 82 -0.22 -12.63 -4.38
N THR A 83 -0.05 -12.20 -3.12
CA THR A 83 -0.99 -11.31 -2.44
C THR A 83 -1.08 -9.97 -3.15
N TYR A 84 0.03 -9.44 -3.65
CA TYR A 84 0.06 -8.18 -4.40
C TYR A 84 -0.68 -8.29 -5.75
N LYS A 85 -0.71 -9.47 -6.36
CA LYS A 85 -1.53 -9.71 -7.56
C LYS A 85 -3.03 -9.67 -7.23
N LYS A 86 -3.43 -10.24 -6.08
CA LYS A 86 -4.82 -10.18 -5.62
C LYS A 86 -5.23 -8.77 -5.23
N ILE A 87 -4.31 -8.01 -4.61
CA ILE A 87 -4.53 -6.60 -4.28
C ILE A 87 -4.85 -5.78 -5.53
N LEU A 88 -4.18 -6.06 -6.66
CA LEU A 88 -4.51 -5.43 -7.95
C LEU A 88 -5.91 -5.76 -8.47
N GLU A 89 -6.51 -6.88 -8.08
CA GLU A 89 -7.89 -7.22 -8.45
C GLU A 89 -8.92 -6.45 -7.62
N VAL A 90 -8.49 -5.84 -6.50
CA VAL A 90 -9.34 -5.06 -5.58
C VAL A 90 -9.34 -3.57 -5.91
N PHE A 91 -8.26 -3.07 -6.52
CA PHE A 91 -8.17 -1.70 -7.03
C PHE A 91 -9.07 -1.50 -8.26
#